data_AF-A0A531LM99-F1
#
_entry.id   AF-A0A531LM99-F1
#
_cell.length_a   1.000
_cell.length_b   1.000
_cell.length_c   1.000
_cell.angle_alpha   90.00
_cell.angle_beta   90.00
_cell.angle_gamma   90.00
#
_symmetry.space_group_name_H-M   'P 1'
#
loop_
_entity.id
_entity.type
_entity.pdbx_description
1 polymer ?
#
loop_
_entity_poly.entity_id
_entity_poly.type
_entity_poly.pdbx_seq_one_letter_code
_entity_poly.pdbx_strand_id
1 'polypeptide(L)'
;EDSKVAMQLKPTDSQRIVRALEVLDASGRSILDWQAERGRPLIDRQSAHFLVIEPDRAALVDRIERRLDRMLEKGALEEVKQLAVLRLDPDLPAMKAIGVR
;
A
#
# COMPACT_ATOMS: atom_id res chain seq x y z
N GLU A 1 7.97 25.10 -1.21
CA GLU A 1 6.72 24.68 -1.89
C GLU A 1 7.06 24.04 -3.23
N ASP A 2 6.46 22.89 -3.57
CA ASP A 2 6.65 22.21 -4.87
C ASP A 2 5.40 22.41 -5.76
N SER A 3 5.43 23.45 -6.60
CA SER A 3 4.31 23.77 -7.49
C SER A 3 4.02 22.67 -8.52
N LYS A 4 5.05 21.96 -8.99
CA LYS A 4 4.89 20.91 -10.01
C LYS A 4 4.11 19.71 -9.46
N VAL A 5 4.45 19.28 -8.25
CA VAL A 5 3.73 18.18 -7.57
C VAL A 5 2.32 18.59 -7.21
N ALA A 6 2.13 19.83 -6.72
CA ALA A 6 0.82 20.34 -6.30
C ALA A 6 -0.22 20.34 -7.44
N MET A 7 0.21 20.48 -8.70
CA MET A 7 -0.69 20.40 -9.87
C MET A 7 -1.15 18.97 -10.21
N GLN A 8 -0.46 17.94 -9.72
CA GLN A 8 -0.77 16.53 -10.04
C GLN A 8 -1.52 15.82 -8.91
N LEU A 9 -1.25 16.19 -7.65
CA LEU A 9 -1.87 15.55 -6.51
C LEU A 9 -3.22 16.17 -6.18
N LYS A 10 -4.19 15.31 -5.88
CA LYS A 10 -5.47 15.77 -5.33
C LYS A 10 -5.22 16.25 -3.89
N PRO A 11 -5.89 17.32 -3.43
CA PRO A 11 -5.76 17.80 -2.05
C PRO A 11 -6.08 16.75 -0.98
N THR A 12 -6.86 15.73 -1.34
CA THR A 12 -7.24 14.61 -0.46
C THR A 12 -6.16 13.52 -0.35
N ASP A 13 -5.09 13.58 -1.15
CA ASP A 13 -4.00 12.60 -1.15
C ASP A 13 -2.89 13.02 -0.17
N SER A 14 -3.27 13.11 1.12
CA SER A 14 -2.40 13.62 2.18
C SER A 14 -1.07 12.86 2.27
N GLN A 15 -1.09 11.53 2.09
CA GLN A 15 0.12 10.71 2.15
C GLN A 15 1.11 11.08 1.03
N ARG A 16 0.64 11.26 -0.21
CA ARG A 16 1.53 11.65 -1.30
C ARG A 16 2.01 13.09 -1.19
N ILE A 17 1.17 13.99 -0.67
CA ILE A 17 1.55 15.39 -0.43
C ILE A 17 2.68 15.46 0.60
N VAL A 18 2.49 14.85 1.77
CA VAL A 18 3.53 14.80 2.81
C VAL A 18 4.81 14.20 2.24
N ARG A 19 4.72 13.07 1.53
CA ARG A 19 5.91 12.43 0.94
C ARG A 19 6.64 13.33 -0.06
N ALA A 20 5.93 14.09 -0.88
CA ALA A 20 6.55 14.99 -1.84
C ALA A 20 7.29 16.14 -1.14
N LEU A 21 6.69 16.71 -0.10
CA LEU A 21 7.30 17.76 0.71
C LEU A 21 8.52 17.22 1.48
N GLU A 22 8.44 16.04 2.08
CA GLU A 22 9.58 15.38 2.73
C GLU A 22 10.78 15.24 1.78
N VAL A 23 10.55 14.81 0.54
CA VAL A 23 11.62 14.64 -0.45
C VAL A 23 12.20 15.99 -0.85
N LEU A 24 11.36 17.01 -1.05
CA LEU A 24 11.83 18.36 -1.35
C LEU A 24 12.66 18.93 -0.19
N ASP A 25 12.16 18.85 1.03
CA ASP A 25 12.82 19.40 2.22
C ASP A 25 14.15 18.68 2.50
N ALA A 26 14.21 17.37 2.30
CA ALA A 26 15.43 16.59 2.56
C ALA A 26 16.49 16.70 1.45
N SER A 27 16.07 16.85 0.18
CA SER A 27 16.99 16.81 -0.98
C SER A 27 17.17 18.13 -1.72
N GLY A 28 16.35 19.14 -1.43
CA GLY A 28 16.24 20.38 -2.20
C GLY A 28 15.63 20.18 -3.60
N ARG A 29 15.18 18.96 -3.92
CA ARG A 29 14.76 18.55 -5.26
C ARG A 29 13.38 17.90 -5.25
N SER A 30 12.56 18.21 -6.25
CA SER A 30 11.22 17.64 -6.40
C SER A 30 11.28 16.12 -6.57
N ILE A 31 10.31 15.41 -5.97
CA ILE A 31 10.10 13.98 -6.21
C ILE A 31 9.82 13.67 -7.70
N LEU A 32 9.22 14.61 -8.45
CA LEU A 32 8.97 14.42 -9.88
C LEU A 32 10.26 14.40 -10.70
N ASP A 33 11.24 15.21 -10.31
CA ASP A 33 12.53 15.24 -11.00
C ASP A 33 13.27 13.91 -10.79
N TRP A 34 13.21 13.34 -9.57
CA TRP A 34 13.71 11.99 -9.29
C TRP A 34 12.97 10.89 -10.07
N GLN A 35 11.65 11.01 -10.21
CA GLN A 35 10.84 10.06 -10.98
C GLN A 35 11.01 10.17 -12.49
N ALA A 36 11.50 11.30 -13.00
CA ALA A 36 11.84 11.47 -14.41
C ALA A 36 13.18 10.81 -14.75
N GLU A 37 14.13 10.82 -13.81
CA GLU A 37 15.46 10.19 -13.95
C GLU A 37 15.47 8.68 -13.69
N ARG A 38 14.36 7.98 -13.98
CA ARG A 38 14.27 6.52 -13.76
C ARG A 38 15.48 5.81 -14.36
N GLY A 39 16.28 5.21 -13.48
CA GLY A 39 17.38 4.35 -13.88
C GLY A 39 16.89 3.13 -14.66
N ARG A 40 17.84 2.41 -15.27
CA ARG A 40 17.53 1.15 -15.96
C ARG A 40 16.97 0.15 -14.92
N PRO A 41 15.73 -0.33 -15.08
CA PRO A 41 15.18 -1.31 -14.16
C PRO A 41 16.03 -2.57 -14.18
N LEU A 42 16.20 -3.21 -13.01
CA LEU A 42 16.97 -4.46 -12.88
C LEU A 42 16.36 -5.58 -13.73
N ILE A 43 15.02 -5.60 -13.82
CA ILE A 43 14.28 -6.54 -14.65
C ILE A 43 13.97 -5.87 -15.98
N ASP A 44 14.46 -6.46 -17.06
CA ASP A 44 14.11 -6.03 -18.41
C ASP A 44 12.67 -6.41 -18.72
N ARG A 45 11.84 -5.39 -18.95
CA ARG A 45 10.44 -5.55 -19.32
C ARG A 45 10.26 -6.28 -20.64
N GLN A 46 11.21 -6.19 -21.56
CA GLN A 46 11.10 -6.81 -22.88
C GLN A 46 11.29 -8.33 -22.81
N SER A 47 12.11 -8.82 -21.87
CA SER A 47 12.34 -10.25 -21.65
C SER A 47 11.50 -10.84 -20.51
N ALA A 48 10.84 -10.00 -19.71
CA ALA A 48 10.05 -10.45 -18.58
C ALA A 48 8.71 -11.05 -19.03
N HIS A 49 8.33 -12.16 -18.39
CA HIS A 49 7.02 -12.77 -18.55
C HIS A 49 6.08 -12.23 -17.47
N PHE A 50 4.97 -11.61 -17.89
CA PHE A 50 3.94 -11.11 -16.99
C PHE A 50 2.76 -12.08 -17.00
N LEU A 51 2.50 -12.70 -15.86
CA LEU A 51 1.39 -13.63 -15.68
C LEU A 51 0.37 -13.01 -14.75
N VAL A 52 -0.90 -13.02 -15.16
CA VAL A 52 -2.04 -12.56 -14.35
C VAL A 52 -2.99 -13.73 -14.15
N ILE A 53 -3.37 -13.99 -12.90
CA ILE A 53 -4.39 -14.97 -12.56
C ILE A 53 -5.69 -14.20 -12.27
N GLU A 54 -6.63 -14.29 -13.20
CA GLU A 54 -7.91 -13.58 -13.14
C GLU A 54 -9.06 -14.59 -13.14
N PRO A 55 -9.44 -15.12 -11.96
CA PRO A 55 -10.59 -16.00 -11.85
C PRO A 55 -11.90 -15.22 -11.99
N ASP A 56 -13.01 -15.94 -12.22
CA ASP A 56 -14.34 -15.35 -12.14
C ASP A 56 -14.55 -14.61 -10.81
N ARG A 57 -15.20 -13.43 -10.88
CA ARG A 57 -15.36 -12.54 -9.74
C ARG A 57 -16.19 -13.17 -8.63
N ALA A 58 -17.29 -13.85 -8.97
CA ALA A 58 -18.14 -14.49 -7.98
C ALA A 58 -17.39 -15.63 -7.28
N ALA A 59 -16.71 -16.48 -8.07
CA ALA A 59 -15.87 -17.54 -7.53
C ALA A 59 -14.73 -17.02 -6.64
N LEU A 60 -14.16 -15.85 -6.94
CA LEU A 60 -13.14 -15.20 -6.11
C LEU A 60 -13.73 -14.74 -4.76
N VAL A 61 -14.87 -14.07 -4.78
CA VAL A 61 -15.56 -13.58 -3.57
C VAL A 61 -15.90 -14.76 -2.67
N ASP A 62 -16.50 -15.82 -3.21
CA ASP A 62 -16.83 -17.04 -2.47
C ASP A 62 -15.60 -17.68 -1.80
N ARG A 63 -14.43 -17.64 -2.46
CA ARG A 63 -13.18 -18.14 -1.89
C ARG A 63 -12.63 -17.24 -0.79
N ILE A 64 -12.82 -15.93 -0.89
CA ILE A 64 -12.44 -14.95 0.13
C ILE A 64 -13.26 -15.19 1.40
N GLU A 65 -14.58 -15.34 1.26
CA GLU A 65 -15.50 -15.62 2.38
C GLU A 65 -15.12 -16.91 3.12
N ARG A 66 -15.01 -18.03 2.39
CA ARG A 66 -14.57 -19.32 2.98
C ARG A 66 -13.18 -19.25 3.59
N ARG A 67 -12.32 -18.34 3.14
CA ARG A 67 -11.00 -18.15 3.75
C ARG A 67 -11.13 -17.41 5.08
N LEU A 68 -11.98 -16.38 5.16
CA LEU A 68 -12.25 -15.65 6.38
C LEU A 68 -12.82 -16.58 7.46
N ASP A 69 -13.82 -17.40 7.13
CA ASP A 69 -14.41 -18.35 8.08
C ASP A 69 -13.34 -19.27 8.69
N ARG A 70 -12.47 -19.83 7.85
CA ARG A 70 -11.35 -20.67 8.29
C ARG A 70 -10.31 -19.92 9.12
N MET A 71 -10.11 -18.62 8.89
CA MET A 71 -9.23 -17.80 9.73
C MET A 71 -9.84 -17.61 11.12
N LEU A 72 -11.15 -17.36 11.20
CA LEU A 72 -11.87 -17.21 12.46
C LEU A 72 -11.86 -18.52 13.27
N GLU A 73 -12.11 -19.66 12.62
CA GLU A 73 -12.02 -20.99 13.24
C GLU A 73 -10.61 -21.28 13.79
N LYS A 74 -9.57 -20.74 13.15
CA LYS A 74 -8.18 -20.86 13.59
C LYS A 74 -7.74 -19.83 14.63
N GLY A 75 -8.65 -18.99 15.12
CA GLY A 75 -8.36 -18.05 16.19
C GLY A 75 -7.86 -16.68 15.75
N ALA A 76 -8.09 -16.27 14.49
CA ALA A 76 -7.69 -14.94 14.02
C ALA A 76 -8.27 -13.78 14.87
N LEU A 77 -9.48 -13.96 15.43
CA LEU A 77 -10.06 -12.97 16.34
C LEU A 77 -9.23 -12.81 17.62
N GLU A 78 -8.70 -13.91 18.15
CA GLU A 78 -7.87 -13.87 19.35
C GLU A 78 -6.51 -13.25 19.04
N GLU A 79 -5.93 -13.55 17.88
CA GLU A 79 -4.71 -12.89 17.39
C GLU A 79 -4.87 -11.36 17.35
N VAL A 80 -5.97 -10.85 16.79
CA VAL A 80 -6.23 -9.40 16.73
C VAL A 80 -6.46 -8.81 18.13
N LYS A 81 -7.11 -9.52 19.05
CA LYS A 81 -7.22 -9.07 20.45
C LYS A 81 -5.87 -8.95 21.13
N GLN A 82 -4.98 -9.93 20.93
CA GLN A 82 -3.62 -9.87 21.49
C GLN A 82 -2.82 -8.71 20.88
N LEU A 83 -2.98 -8.45 19.58
CA LEU A 83 -2.40 -7.27 18.93
C LEU A 83 -2.93 -5.95 19.54
N ALA A 84 -4.24 -5.88 19.82
CA ALA A 84 -4.86 -4.68 20.40
C ALA A 84 -4.35 -4.39 21.83
N VAL A 85 -4.02 -5.43 22.61
CA VAL A 85 -3.44 -5.28 23.96
C VAL A 85 -2.09 -4.54 23.93
N LEU A 86 -1.34 -4.64 22.83
CA LEU A 86 -0.05 -3.94 22.67
C LEU A 86 -0.19 -2.41 22.57
N ARG A 87 -1.42 -1.90 22.34
CA ARG A 87 -1.71 -0.46 22.21
C ARG A 87 -0.76 0.26 21.24
N LEU A 88 -0.48 -0.40 20.13
CA LEU A 88 0.33 0.15 19.06
C LEU A 88 -0.35 1.38 18.46
N ASP A 89 0.46 2.28 17.90
CA ASP A 89 -0.04 3.45 17.19
C ASP A 89 -0.96 2.99 16.02
N PRO A 90 -2.23 3.43 15.97
CA PRO A 90 -3.17 3.09 14.90
C PRO A 90 -2.68 3.47 13.49
N ASP A 91 -1.72 4.39 13.39
CA ASP A 91 -1.16 4.80 12.11
C ASP A 91 -0.14 3.83 11.52
N LEU A 92 0.34 2.86 12.30
CA LEU A 92 1.27 1.85 11.81
C LEU A 92 0.65 0.99 10.70
N PRO A 93 1.44 0.60 9.67
CA PRO A 93 0.95 -0.24 8.58
C PRO A 93 0.31 -1.55 9.04
N ALA A 94 0.81 -2.15 10.11
CA ALA A 94 0.26 -3.38 10.68
C ALA A 94 -1.19 -3.20 11.18
N MET A 95 -1.50 -2.04 11.78
CA MET A 95 -2.84 -1.72 12.30
C MET A 95 -3.85 -1.39 11.20
N LYS A 96 -3.38 -1.19 9.96
CA LYS A 96 -4.20 -0.88 8.78
C LYS A 96 -4.45 -2.10 7.88
N ALA A 97 -3.96 -3.28 8.27
CA ALA A 97 -4.20 -4.52 7.53
C ALA A 97 -5.69 -4.89 7.54
N ILE A 98 -6.18 -5.45 6.43
CA ILE A 98 -7.58 -5.89 6.29
C ILE A 98 -7.87 -6.98 7.33
N GLY A 99 -8.90 -6.77 8.16
CA GLY A 99 -9.30 -7.67 9.23
C GLY A 99 -8.76 -7.35 10.63
N VAL A 100 -7.90 -6.33 10.77
CA VAL A 100 -7.42 -5.84 12.07
C VAL A 100 -8.32 -4.75 12.66
N ARG A 101 -8.94 -3.93 11.79
CA ARG A 101 -9.86 -2.84 12.16
C ARG A 101 -11.31 -3.20 11.84
#